data_AF-A0A4R4M519-F1
#
_entry.id   AF-A0A4R4M519-F1
#
_cell.length_a   1.000
_cell.length_b   1.000
_cell.length_c   1.000
_cell.angle_alpha   90.00
_cell.angle_beta   90.00
_cell.angle_gamma   90.00
#
_symmetry.space_group_name_H-M   'P 1'
#
loop_
_entity.id
_entity.type
_entity.pdbx_description
1 polymer ?
#
loop_
_entity_poly.entity_id
_entity_poly.type
_entity_poly.pdbx_seq_one_letter_code
_entity_poly.pdbx_strand_id
1 'polypeptide(L)' 'MADGGRARGRARVRNDEVPHLLGGDQPLVQLWDLTSFTASTTRAFQRACAMVDRGLERDEWNDHVKTAAYRPTC' A
#
# COMPACT_ATOMS: atom_id res chain seq x y z
N MET A 1 38.18 29.31 -13.62
CA MET A 1 37.74 27.90 -13.56
C MET A 1 37.25 27.66 -12.14
N ALA A 2 35.93 27.69 -11.91
CA ALA A 2 35.36 27.54 -10.58
C ALA A 2 34.90 26.09 -10.41
N ASP A 3 35.53 25.41 -9.46
CA ASP A 3 35.27 24.02 -9.10
C ASP A 3 33.94 23.94 -8.33
N GLY A 4 32.94 23.33 -8.95
CA GLY A 4 31.56 23.24 -8.44
C GLY A 4 31.47 22.18 -7.35
N GLY A 5 31.71 22.59 -6.10
CA GLY A 5 31.62 21.74 -4.92
C GLY A 5 30.28 20.99 -4.84
N ARG A 6 30.37 19.66 -4.96
CA ARG A 6 29.23 18.72 -4.94
C ARG A 6 28.59 18.67 -3.55
N ALA A 7 27.51 19.42 -3.34
CA ALA A 7 26.71 19.30 -2.12
C ALA A 7 25.99 17.95 -2.08
N ARG A 8 26.50 17.00 -1.27
CA ARG A 8 25.78 15.77 -0.93
C ARG A 8 24.75 16.09 0.15
N GLY A 9 23.53 16.45 -0.25
CA GLY A 9 22.41 16.60 0.68
C GLY A 9 21.95 15.24 1.20
N ARG A 10 22.17 14.94 2.49
CA ARG A 10 21.43 13.86 3.17
C ARG A 10 20.08 14.44 3.61
N ALA A 11 19.01 14.09 2.90
CA ALA A 11 17.67 14.30 3.44
C ALA A 11 17.51 13.37 4.66
N ARG A 12 17.42 13.95 5.87
CA ARG A 12 16.93 13.21 7.03
C ARG A 12 15.42 13.13 6.90
N VAL A 13 14.92 11.97 6.52
CA VAL A 13 13.51 11.64 6.70
C VAL A 13 13.27 11.60 8.21
N ARG A 14 12.46 12.52 8.72
CA ARG A 14 11.83 12.33 10.02
C ARG A 14 10.78 11.25 9.80
N ASN A 15 10.90 10.14 10.52
CA ASN A 15 9.76 9.25 10.73
C ASN A 15 8.80 9.97 11.69
N ASP A 16 8.12 10.98 11.15
CA ASP A 16 6.79 11.29 11.64
C ASP A 16 5.96 10.07 11.26
N GLU A 17 5.07 9.56 12.12
CA GLU A 17 4.38 8.25 12.00
C GLU A 17 3.52 8.05 10.73
N VAL A 18 3.64 8.97 9.77
CA VAL A 18 2.97 9.07 8.50
C VAL A 18 3.70 8.21 7.46
N PRO A 19 3.05 7.15 6.93
CA PRO A 19 3.65 6.29 5.92
C PRO A 19 3.83 7.06 4.62
N HIS A 20 5.04 7.03 4.07
CA HIS A 20 5.36 7.67 2.81
C HIS A 20 6.30 6.81 1.96
N LEU A 21 6.21 6.95 0.64
CA LEU A 21 7.14 6.35 -0.31
C LEU A 21 8.06 7.41 -0.90
N LEU A 22 9.29 7.01 -1.15
CA LEU A 22 10.31 7.81 -1.81
C LEU A 22 10.75 7.08 -3.08
N GLY A 23 10.85 7.80 -4.18
CA GLY A 23 11.27 7.25 -5.46
C GLY A 23 11.54 8.34 -6.47
N GLY A 24 12.45 8.06 -7.40
CA GLY A 24 12.83 9.01 -8.45
C GLY A 24 14.28 8.81 -8.86
N ASP A 25 14.58 9.13 -10.12
CA ASP A 25 15.93 9.24 -10.63
C ASP A 25 16.41 10.70 -10.54
N GLN A 26 17.68 10.88 -10.19
CA GLN A 26 18.26 12.21 -9.93
C GLN A 26 18.06 13.17 -11.11
N PRO A 27 17.83 14.47 -10.86
CA PRO A 27 17.86 15.14 -9.55
C PRO A 27 16.49 15.18 -8.84
N LEU A 28 15.46 14.53 -9.39
CA LEU A 28 14.10 14.63 -8.87
C LEU A 28 13.79 13.46 -7.95
N VAL A 29 13.41 13.78 -6.71
CA VAL A 29 12.87 12.82 -5.75
C VAL A 29 11.39 13.14 -5.57
N GLN A 30 10.55 12.14 -5.77
CA GLN A 30 9.12 12.22 -5.50
C GLN A 30 8.83 11.62 -4.12
N LEU A 31 7.98 12.31 -3.37
CA LEU A 31 7.45 11.88 -2.08
C LEU A 31 5.95 11.64 -2.25
N TRP A 32 5.48 10.46 -1.88
CA TRP A 32 4.05 10.12 -1.86
C TRP A 32 3.59 9.93 -0.42
N ASP A 33 2.54 10.67 -0.02
CA ASP A 33 1.81 10.46 1.22
C ASP A 33 0.85 9.26 1.06
N LEU A 34 1.03 8.23 1.90
CA LEU A 34 0.22 7.03 1.88
C LEU A 34 -0.85 6.97 2.98
N THR A 35 -1.06 8.03 3.76
CA THR A 35 -2.01 8.03 4.89
C THR A 35 -3.39 7.52 4.47
N SER A 36 -3.92 8.04 3.37
CA SER A 36 -5.23 7.65 2.83
C SER A 36 -5.26 6.21 2.31
N PHE A 37 -4.14 5.73 1.78
CA PHE A 37 -4.00 4.35 1.30
C PHE A 37 -3.93 3.36 2.48
N THR A 38 -3.19 3.69 3.54
CA THR A 38 -3.14 2.88 4.75
C THR A 38 -4.50 2.86 5.46
N ALA A 39 -5.18 4.01 5.54
CA ALA A 39 -6.51 4.10 6.13
C ALA A 39 -7.56 3.27 5.36
N SER A 40 -7.48 3.21 4.04
CA SER A 40 -8.41 2.42 3.22
C SER A 40 -8.12 0.91 3.31
N THR A 41 -6.86 0.51 3.45
CA THR A 41 -6.46 -0.90 3.52
C THR A 41 -6.65 -1.53 4.90
N THR A 42 -6.55 -0.76 5.98
CA THR A 42 -6.65 -1.25 7.37
C THR A 42 -7.97 -1.98 7.66
N ARG A 43 -9.04 -1.68 6.92
CA ARG A 43 -10.35 -2.35 7.03
C ARG A 43 -10.88 -2.86 5.69
N ALA A 44 -9.99 -3.12 4.72
CA ALA A 44 -10.40 -3.52 3.37
C ALA A 44 -11.29 -4.76 3.39
N PHE A 45 -10.96 -5.75 4.21
CA PHE A 45 -11.74 -6.98 4.37
C PHE A 45 -13.15 -6.71 4.93
N GLN A 46 -13.25 -5.97 6.03
CA GLN A 46 -14.54 -5.65 6.65
C GLN A 46 -15.42 -4.80 5.72
N ARG A 47 -14.81 -3.86 4.97
CA ARG A 47 -15.53 -3.05 3.97
C ARG A 47 -16.00 -3.89 2.80
N ALA A 48 -15.16 -4.81 2.30
CA ALA A 48 -15.55 -5.74 1.26
C ALA A 48 -16.76 -6.56 1.71
N CYS A 49 -16.72 -7.13 2.92
CA CYS A 49 -17.84 -7.86 3.49
C CYS A 49 -19.12 -7.04 3.63
N ALA A 50 -19.02 -5.79 4.09
CA ALA A 50 -20.17 -4.90 4.18
C ALA A 50 -20.79 -4.55 2.82
N MET A 51 -20.04 -4.67 1.71
CA MET A 51 -20.54 -4.41 0.36
C MET A 51 -21.18 -5.63 -0.30
N VAL A 52 -20.65 -6.83 -0.05
CA VAL A 52 -21.15 -8.08 -0.67
C VAL A 52 -22.25 -8.76 0.15
N ASP A 53 -22.54 -8.27 1.36
CA ASP A 53 -23.58 -8.71 2.29
C ASP A 53 -23.36 -10.12 2.89
N ARG A 54 -22.71 -11.02 2.14
CA ARG A 54 -22.23 -12.34 2.60
C ARG A 54 -20.95 -12.77 1.89
N GLY A 55 -20.24 -13.72 2.51
CA GLY A 55 -19.08 -14.38 1.91
C GLY A 55 -19.50 -15.50 0.94
N LEU A 56 -18.51 -16.05 0.22
CA LEU A 56 -18.70 -17.26 -0.58
C LEU A 56 -18.87 -18.46 0.35
N GLU A 57 -19.90 -19.25 0.08
CA GLU A 57 -20.05 -20.58 0.67
C GLU A 57 -19.00 -21.55 0.12
N ARG A 58 -18.82 -22.70 0.77
CA ARG A 58 -17.77 -23.65 0.42
C ARG A 58 -17.87 -24.14 -1.03
N ASP A 59 -19.08 -24.40 -1.51
CA ASP A 59 -19.29 -24.88 -2.87
C ASP A 59 -19.02 -23.78 -3.90
N GLU A 60 -19.50 -22.55 -3.64
CA GLU A 60 -19.23 -21.36 -4.46
C GLU A 60 -17.71 -21.05 -4.52
N TRP A 61 -17.01 -21.19 -3.39
CA TRP A 61 -15.56 -21.04 -3.33
C TRP A 61 -14.85 -22.07 -4.21
N ASN A 62 -15.27 -23.34 -4.15
CA ASN A 62 -14.63 -24.39 -4.95
C ASN A 62 -14.86 -24.19 -6.46
N ASP A 63 -16.00 -23.61 -6.84
CA ASP A 63 -16.31 -23.30 -8.23
C ASP A 63 -15.49 -22.11 -8.77
N HIS A 64 -15.29 -21.07 -7.96
CA HIS A 64 -14.64 -19.82 -8.38
C HIS A 64 -13.14 -19.74 -8.03
N VAL A 65 -12.70 -20.35 -6.95
CA VAL A 65 -11.34 -20.24 -6.39
C VAL A 65 -10.65 -21.60 -6.39
N LYS A 66 -10.35 -22.09 -7.61
CA LYS A 66 -9.84 -23.46 -7.84
C LYS A 66 -8.42 -23.72 -7.31
N THR A 67 -7.68 -22.67 -6.96
CA THR A 67 -6.25 -22.76 -6.60
C THR A 67 -5.99 -22.65 -5.10
N ALA A 68 -7.02 -22.41 -4.28
CA ALA A 68 -6.85 -22.21 -2.84
C ALA A 68 -7.87 -23.01 -2.03
N ALA A 69 -7.44 -23.50 -0.86
CA ALA A 69 -8.35 -24.13 0.08
C ALA A 69 -9.38 -23.12 0.61
N TYR A 70 -10.60 -23.60 0.88
CA TYR A 70 -11.68 -22.78 1.41
C TYR A 70 -11.26 -22.00 2.65
N ARG A 71 -11.58 -20.71 2.67
CA ARG A 71 -11.48 -19.84 3.84
C ARG A 71 -12.75 -19.02 3.97
N PRO A 72 -13.27 -18.83 5.20
CA PRO A 72 -14.35 -17.88 5.44
C PRO A 72 -13.94 -16.51 4.91
N THR A 73 -14.74 -15.96 4.02
CA THR A 73 -14.48 -14.66 3.36
C THR A 73 -15.25 -13.54 4.00
N CYS A 74 -16.44 -13.86 4.49
CA CYS A 74 -17.28 -13.20 5.47
C CYS A 74 -18.10 -14.35 6.11
#